data_AF-A0A2D6X577-F1
#
_entry.id   AF-A0A2D6X577-F1
#
_cell.length_a   1.000
_cell.length_b   1.000
_cell.length_c   1.000
_cell.angle_alpha   90.00
_cell.angle_beta   90.00
_cell.angle_gamma   90.00
#
_symmetry.space_group_name_H-M   'P 1'
#
loop_
_entity.id
_entity.type
_entity.pdbx_description
1 polymer ?
#
loop_
_entity_poly.entity_id
_entity_poly.type
_entity_poly.pdbx_seq_one_letter_code
_entity_poly.pdbx_strand_id
1 'polypeptide(L)'
;MTAPHTTYLQGSFRATAAATVRFTDDPGGTPTTSDWTVTAGDTWNSLDELVAAFSAQIVSDLGAGYTVAMEKTGTSTGRLTVDTPANNFSITWSQTGDGTDLRDALGPTGDVANQASGWESSEASPLCFYPQYAGRAVRRGISSRHRAHVLTVGGNSRTQGHADPADVDVVDMDCVLWFGKASDRRPLQQLRDFVEAVFTEDGAGEPFSVFDDSDQWVCRFRDNPVRVAPRRVTNAASDGLWEVTLPLVSEVHPW
;
A
#
# COMPACT_ATOMS: atom_id res chain seq x y z
N MET A 1 -21.02 4.25 16.84
CA MET A 1 -20.97 4.28 15.36
C MET A 1 -19.86 3.34 14.96
N THR A 2 -20.16 2.30 14.18
CA THR A 2 -19.15 1.40 13.62
C THR A 2 -18.24 2.20 12.70
N ALA A 3 -16.93 1.94 12.73
CA ALA A 3 -16.01 2.55 11.77
C ALA A 3 -16.52 2.27 10.34
N PRO A 4 -16.42 3.25 9.41
CA PRO A 4 -16.77 2.99 8.03
C PRO A 4 -15.91 1.84 7.49
N HIS A 5 -16.51 0.94 6.70
CA HIS A 5 -15.78 -0.13 6.03
C HIS A 5 -14.63 0.47 5.21
N THR A 6 -13.42 -0.10 5.31
CA THR A 6 -12.24 0.43 4.63
C THR A 6 -11.64 -0.63 3.72
N THR A 7 -11.90 -0.51 2.41
CA THR A 7 -11.16 -1.26 1.40
C THR A 7 -10.15 -0.33 0.74
N TYR A 8 -8.88 -0.72 0.63
CA TYR A 8 -7.85 0.04 -0.10
C TYR A 8 -6.75 -0.89 -0.64
N LEU A 9 -5.94 -0.39 -1.57
CA LEU A 9 -4.86 -1.13 -2.23
C LEU A 9 -3.52 -0.47 -1.93
N GLN A 10 -2.49 -1.26 -1.64
CA GLN A 10 -1.12 -0.80 -1.53
C GLN A 10 -0.17 -1.77 -2.23
N GLY A 11 0.74 -1.26 -3.05
CA GLY A 11 1.79 -2.03 -3.69
C GLY A 11 2.75 -2.63 -2.67
N SER A 12 3.34 -3.78 -3.01
CA SER A 12 4.52 -4.26 -2.29
C SER A 12 5.71 -3.33 -2.52
N PHE A 13 6.75 -3.50 -1.72
CA PHE A 13 8.03 -2.88 -1.99
C PHE A 13 9.14 -3.91 -1.85
N ARG A 14 10.06 -3.92 -2.81
CA ARG A 14 11.32 -4.65 -2.73
C ARG A 14 12.47 -3.67 -2.90
N ALA A 15 13.37 -3.64 -1.92
CA ALA A 15 14.57 -2.84 -2.01
C ALA A 15 15.47 -3.38 -3.13
N THR A 16 15.74 -2.56 -4.15
CA THR A 16 16.58 -2.96 -5.28
C THR A 16 18.06 -2.86 -4.96
N ALA A 17 18.42 -1.98 -4.03
CA ALA A 17 19.77 -1.77 -3.54
C ALA A 17 19.79 -1.59 -2.01
N ALA A 18 20.96 -1.75 -1.41
CA ALA A 18 21.14 -1.44 0.00
C ALA A 18 21.15 0.08 0.20
N ALA A 19 20.49 0.55 1.26
CA ALA A 19 20.39 1.97 1.58
C ALA A 19 20.30 2.18 3.10
N THR A 20 20.58 3.39 3.53
CA THR A 20 20.28 3.83 4.90
C THR A 20 19.44 5.09 4.80
N VAL A 21 18.30 5.11 5.50
CA VAL A 21 17.45 6.30 5.66
C VAL A 21 17.74 6.89 7.02
N ARG A 22 18.15 8.16 7.06
CA ARG A 22 18.43 8.86 8.31
C ARG A 22 17.29 9.79 8.66
N PHE A 23 16.72 9.60 9.85
CA PHE A 23 15.87 10.58 10.50
C PHE A 23 16.71 11.41 11.46
N THR A 24 16.68 12.73 11.34
CA THR A 24 17.39 13.66 12.23
C THR A 24 16.37 14.50 12.99
N ASP A 25 16.36 14.40 14.30
CA ASP A 25 15.58 15.26 15.20
C ASP A 25 16.49 16.33 15.81
N ASP A 26 16.12 17.61 15.68
CA ASP A 26 16.92 18.73 16.20
C ASP A 26 16.13 19.56 17.24
N PRO A 27 16.10 19.11 18.52
CA PRO A 27 15.56 19.87 19.65
C PRO A 27 16.52 20.99 20.06
N GLY A 28 16.60 22.06 19.27
CA GLY A 28 17.28 23.29 19.68
C GLY A 28 18.80 23.32 19.49
N GLY A 29 19.31 22.68 18.44
CA GLY A 29 20.68 22.84 17.94
C GLY A 29 21.65 21.71 18.30
N THR A 30 21.16 20.61 18.88
CA THR A 30 21.93 19.37 19.09
C THR A 30 21.19 18.21 18.43
N PRO A 31 21.50 17.92 17.15
CA PRO A 31 20.78 16.90 16.40
C PRO A 31 21.01 15.49 16.99
N THR A 32 19.92 14.74 17.10
CA THR A 32 19.93 13.29 17.34
C THR A 32 19.45 12.57 16.10
N THR A 33 19.95 11.36 15.85
CA THR A 33 19.69 10.64 14.59
C THR A 33 19.24 9.21 14.84
N SER A 34 18.33 8.74 13.98
CA SER A 34 17.94 7.35 13.83
C SER A 34 18.28 6.92 12.40
N ASP A 35 19.10 5.89 12.28
CA ASP A 35 19.54 5.36 10.98
C ASP A 35 18.85 4.02 10.72
N TRP A 36 17.94 3.99 9.76
CA TRP A 36 17.27 2.77 9.32
C TRP A 36 17.98 2.17 8.13
N THR A 37 18.66 1.05 8.35
CA THR A 37 19.37 0.31 7.30
C THR A 37 18.46 -0.69 6.61
N VAL A 38 18.47 -0.63 5.28
CA VAL A 38 17.76 -1.54 4.37
C VAL A 38 18.78 -2.30 3.54
N THR A 39 18.60 -3.61 3.43
CA THR A 39 19.44 -4.49 2.61
C THR A 39 18.81 -4.67 1.23
N ALA A 40 19.65 -4.81 0.21
CA ALA A 40 19.18 -5.18 -1.13
C ALA A 40 18.42 -6.51 -1.07
N GLY A 41 17.19 -6.53 -1.57
CA GLY A 41 16.31 -7.68 -1.57
C GLY A 41 15.38 -7.78 -0.37
N ASP A 42 15.43 -6.87 0.62
CA ASP A 42 14.40 -6.79 1.65
C ASP A 42 13.03 -6.52 1.01
N THR A 43 11.99 -7.17 1.53
CA THR A 43 10.63 -7.15 0.96
C THR A 43 9.58 -6.82 2.00
N TRP A 44 8.59 -6.03 1.60
CA TRP A 44 7.40 -5.69 2.37
C TRP A 44 6.17 -5.90 1.51
N ASN A 45 5.11 -6.50 2.06
CA ASN A 45 3.91 -6.82 1.28
C ASN A 45 3.03 -5.59 1.02
N SER A 46 3.28 -4.48 1.74
CA SER A 46 2.58 -3.21 1.60
C SER A 46 3.45 -2.05 2.03
N LEU A 47 3.04 -0.83 1.68
CA LEU A 47 3.65 0.38 2.21
C LEU A 47 3.39 0.57 3.71
N ASP A 48 2.27 0.12 4.25
CA ASP A 48 2.05 0.15 5.71
C ASP A 48 3.11 -0.69 6.44
N GLU A 49 3.51 -1.86 5.91
CA GLU A 49 4.59 -2.68 6.48
C GLU A 49 5.95 -2.00 6.37
N LEU A 50 6.25 -1.38 5.21
CA LEU A 50 7.48 -0.62 4.99
C LEU A 50 7.59 0.56 5.97
N VAL A 51 6.52 1.35 6.09
CA VAL A 51 6.44 2.51 6.98
C VAL A 51 6.47 2.08 8.44
N ALA A 52 5.85 0.96 8.81
CA ALA A 52 5.92 0.43 10.16
C ALA A 52 7.36 0.02 10.53
N ALA A 53 8.12 -0.57 9.60
CA ALA A 53 9.52 -0.91 9.83
C ALA A 53 10.38 0.37 10.04
N PHE A 54 10.17 1.38 9.21
CA PHE A 54 10.83 2.68 9.38
C PHE A 54 10.46 3.37 10.70
N SER A 55 9.17 3.42 11.03
CA SER A 55 8.67 4.01 12.27
C SER A 55 9.19 3.26 13.50
N ALA A 56 9.31 1.94 13.45
CA ALA A 56 9.83 1.13 14.55
C ALA A 56 11.29 1.46 14.84
N GLN A 57 12.11 1.70 13.81
CA GLN A 57 13.49 2.14 14.00
C GLN A 57 13.55 3.51 14.70
N ILE A 58 12.78 4.49 14.23
CA ILE A 58 12.73 5.84 14.83
C ILE A 58 12.29 5.76 16.29
N VAL A 59 11.25 4.98 16.59
CA VAL A 59 10.74 4.81 17.95
C VAL A 59 11.76 4.11 18.86
N SER A 60 12.50 3.14 18.33
CA SER A 60 13.57 2.46 19.07
C SER A 60 14.69 3.44 19.47
N ASP A 61 15.10 4.31 18.56
CA ASP A 61 16.26 5.18 18.77
C ASP A 61 15.91 6.51 19.47
N LEU A 62 14.74 7.08 19.16
CA LEU A 62 14.32 8.42 19.61
C LEU A 62 13.14 8.40 20.59
N GLY A 63 12.42 7.28 20.72
CA GLY A 63 11.34 7.08 21.71
C GLY A 63 9.91 7.08 21.14
N ALA A 64 8.92 6.79 21.99
CA ALA A 64 7.52 6.56 21.58
C ALA A 64 6.73 7.82 21.16
N GLY A 65 7.37 8.98 21.12
CA GLY A 65 6.73 10.25 20.73
C GLY A 65 6.71 10.52 19.22
N TYR A 66 7.33 9.64 18.43
CA TYR A 66 7.41 9.76 16.97
C TYR A 66 6.41 8.84 16.30
N THR A 67 5.70 9.34 15.30
CA THR A 67 4.80 8.54 14.48
C THR A 67 5.12 8.78 13.02
N VAL A 68 5.31 7.70 12.27
CA VAL A 68 5.37 7.74 10.80
C VAL A 68 4.31 6.80 10.26
N ALA A 69 3.46 7.30 9.36
CA ALA A 69 2.32 6.56 8.84
C ALA A 69 2.05 6.88 7.38
N MET A 70 1.42 5.94 6.67
CA MET A 70 0.82 6.19 5.37
C MET A 70 -0.65 6.53 5.57
N GLU A 71 -1.06 7.76 5.30
CA GLU A 71 -2.43 8.21 5.53
C GLU A 71 -3.18 8.52 4.23
N LYS A 72 -4.49 8.26 4.26
CA LYS A 72 -5.40 8.66 3.18
C LYS A 72 -5.56 10.17 3.19
N THR A 73 -5.09 10.83 2.15
CA THR A 73 -5.23 12.29 2.01
C THR A 73 -6.28 12.60 0.96
N GLY A 74 -7.28 13.40 1.35
CA GLY A 74 -8.35 13.88 0.47
C GLY A 74 -8.85 12.84 -0.54
N THR A 75 -8.53 13.04 -1.82
CA THR A 75 -9.00 12.25 -2.96
C THR A 75 -8.07 11.07 -3.29
N SER A 76 -8.37 9.94 -2.69
CA SER A 76 -8.05 8.58 -3.18
C SER A 76 -6.59 8.12 -3.23
N THR A 77 -5.66 8.83 -2.59
CA THR A 77 -4.23 8.49 -2.59
C THR A 77 -3.63 8.53 -1.19
N GLY A 78 -2.53 7.81 -0.98
CA GLY A 78 -1.78 7.78 0.28
C GLY A 78 -0.65 8.79 0.30
N ARG A 79 -0.42 9.43 1.45
CA ARG A 79 0.76 10.28 1.69
C ARG A 79 1.48 9.85 2.96
N LEU A 80 2.80 9.96 2.93
CA LEU A 80 3.61 9.75 4.11
C LEU A 80 3.39 10.93 5.06
N THR A 81 3.04 10.61 6.30
CA THR A 81 2.89 11.58 7.39
C THR A 81 3.93 11.29 8.46
N VAL A 82 4.42 12.35 9.09
CA VAL A 82 5.39 12.30 10.17
C VAL A 82 4.94 13.27 11.25
N ASP A 83 4.71 12.74 12.45
CA ASP A 83 4.46 13.54 13.64
C ASP A 83 5.59 13.38 14.65
N THR A 84 6.05 14.50 15.19
CA THR A 84 7.16 14.57 16.15
C THR A 84 6.78 15.36 17.41
N PRO A 85 7.47 15.20 18.55
CA PRO A 85 7.16 15.83 19.84
C PRO A 85 7.36 17.36 19.96
N ALA A 86 7.32 18.12 18.86
CA ALA A 86 7.53 19.59 18.74
C ALA A 86 8.94 20.05 18.27
N ASN A 87 9.79 19.14 17.80
CA ASN A 87 11.11 19.48 17.26
C ASN A 87 11.11 19.57 15.74
N ASN A 88 12.05 20.35 15.21
CA ASN A 88 12.31 20.30 13.78
C ASN A 88 12.98 18.98 13.43
N PHE A 89 12.63 18.42 12.28
CA PHE A 89 13.23 17.19 11.82
C PHE A 89 13.63 17.24 10.35
N SER A 90 14.49 16.30 9.97
CA SER A 90 14.85 16.05 8.57
C SER A 90 14.92 14.55 8.27
N ILE A 91 14.64 14.18 7.03
CA ILE A 91 14.82 12.81 6.51
C ILE A 91 15.77 12.89 5.33
N THR A 92 16.92 12.24 5.47
CA THR A 92 17.88 12.05 4.39
C THR A 92 17.72 10.64 3.86
N TRP A 93 17.24 10.56 2.62
CA TRP A 93 17.20 9.31 1.89
C TRP A 93 18.62 8.98 1.45
N SER A 94 18.97 7.70 1.35
CA SER A 94 20.23 7.30 0.70
C SER A 94 21.54 7.68 1.42
N GLN A 95 21.54 7.78 2.74
CA GLN A 95 22.72 8.19 3.51
C GLN A 95 23.99 7.35 3.23
N THR A 96 23.84 6.07 2.87
CA THR A 96 24.96 5.15 2.52
C THR A 96 24.71 4.33 1.25
N GLY A 97 23.71 4.67 0.44
CA GLY A 97 23.24 3.88 -0.71
C GLY A 97 22.78 4.77 -1.86
N ASP A 98 21.79 4.32 -2.65
CA ASP A 98 21.05 5.18 -3.61
C ASP A 98 19.68 5.63 -3.07
N GLY A 99 19.05 4.82 -2.20
CA GLY A 99 17.83 5.11 -1.43
C GLY A 99 16.66 5.74 -2.20
N THR A 100 16.73 5.76 -3.52
CA THR A 100 15.85 6.52 -4.41
C THR A 100 14.57 5.74 -4.63
N ASP A 101 14.67 4.41 -4.73
CA ASP A 101 13.52 3.52 -4.79
C ASP A 101 12.62 3.60 -3.53
N LEU A 102 13.21 3.57 -2.32
CA LEU A 102 12.50 3.74 -1.05
C LEU A 102 11.78 5.09 -0.97
N ARG A 103 12.49 6.16 -1.36
CA ARG A 103 11.95 7.51 -1.37
C ARG A 103 10.78 7.64 -2.35
N ASP A 104 10.99 7.22 -3.59
CA ASP A 104 10.01 7.36 -4.67
C ASP A 104 8.77 6.48 -4.40
N ALA A 105 8.96 5.30 -3.79
CA ALA A 105 7.86 4.44 -3.33
C ALA A 105 7.01 5.11 -2.25
N LEU A 106 7.63 5.81 -1.31
CA LEU A 106 6.91 6.51 -0.23
C LEU A 106 6.28 7.83 -0.67
N GLY A 107 6.71 8.38 -1.82
CA GLY A 107 6.13 9.57 -2.46
C GLY A 107 6.98 10.85 -2.47
N PRO A 108 7.93 11.11 -1.57
CA PRO A 108 8.74 12.34 -1.64
C PRO A 108 9.64 12.43 -2.88
N THR A 109 9.85 13.62 -3.44
CA THR A 109 10.79 13.86 -4.56
C THR A 109 12.22 14.22 -4.13
N GLY A 110 12.50 14.21 -2.83
CA GLY A 110 13.81 14.50 -2.27
C GLY A 110 13.87 14.34 -0.75
N ASP A 111 14.98 14.78 -0.19
CA ASP A 111 15.15 14.87 1.26
C ASP A 111 14.12 15.79 1.89
N VAL A 112 13.67 15.41 3.07
CA VAL A 112 12.79 16.22 3.91
C VAL A 112 13.70 17.08 4.76
N ALA A 113 13.74 18.39 4.54
CA ALA A 113 14.67 19.27 5.23
C ALA A 113 13.96 20.22 6.20
N ASN A 114 14.42 20.20 7.46
CA ASN A 114 14.08 21.15 8.52
C ASN A 114 12.57 21.45 8.62
N GLN A 115 11.76 20.40 8.61
CA GLN A 115 10.32 20.52 8.77
C GLN A 115 10.00 20.81 10.23
N ALA A 116 9.05 21.71 10.45
CA ALA A 116 8.46 21.90 11.77
C ALA A 116 7.73 20.61 12.19
N SER A 117 7.40 20.50 13.48
CA SER A 117 6.67 19.33 13.99
C SER A 117 5.39 19.07 13.20
N GLY A 118 5.24 17.86 12.67
CA GLY A 118 4.16 17.52 11.77
C GLY A 118 4.51 17.83 10.31
N TRP A 119 4.51 16.81 9.47
CA TRP A 119 4.77 16.93 8.04
C TRP A 119 3.99 15.89 7.25
N GLU A 120 3.56 16.28 6.07
CA GLU A 120 2.95 15.41 5.07
C GLU A 120 3.72 15.55 3.77
N SER A 121 3.98 14.44 3.07
CA SER A 121 4.59 14.48 1.75
C SER A 121 3.75 15.33 0.79
N SER A 122 4.41 16.18 0.00
CA SER A 122 3.73 17.01 -1.01
C SER A 122 3.17 16.20 -2.17
N GLU A 123 3.69 15.00 -2.37
CA GLU A 123 3.34 14.05 -3.41
C GLU A 123 2.73 12.81 -2.79
N ALA A 124 1.78 12.23 -3.52
CA ALA A 124 1.14 11.00 -3.11
C ALA A 124 1.95 9.81 -3.61
N SER A 125 1.98 8.74 -2.81
CA SER A 125 2.65 7.52 -3.21
C SER A 125 1.97 6.90 -4.45
N PRO A 126 2.75 6.54 -5.49
CA PRO A 126 2.21 5.85 -6.66
C PRO A 126 1.77 4.41 -6.34
N LEU A 127 2.23 3.85 -5.22
CA LEU A 127 1.91 2.50 -4.75
C LEU A 127 0.73 2.49 -3.78
N CYS A 128 -0.08 3.55 -3.71
CA CYS A 128 -1.24 3.63 -2.84
C CYS A 128 -2.51 4.02 -3.59
N PHE A 129 -3.59 3.27 -3.38
CA PHE A 129 -4.91 3.61 -3.90
C PHE A 129 -6.01 3.43 -2.85
N TYR A 130 -6.73 4.51 -2.56
CA TYR A 130 -7.86 4.52 -1.64
C TYR A 130 -9.16 4.82 -2.42
N PRO A 131 -10.08 3.88 -2.59
CA PRO A 131 -11.32 4.16 -3.32
C PRO A 131 -12.13 5.28 -2.64
N GLN A 132 -12.88 6.01 -3.46
CA GLN A 132 -13.74 7.12 -3.00
C GLN A 132 -14.82 6.63 -2.03
N TYR A 133 -15.38 5.45 -2.31
CA TYR A 133 -16.34 4.77 -1.45
C TYR A 133 -15.79 3.39 -1.10
N ALA A 134 -16.08 2.94 0.12
CA ALA A 134 -15.77 1.59 0.54
C ALA A 134 -16.35 0.60 -0.48
N GLY A 135 -15.49 -0.30 -0.98
CA GLY A 135 -15.91 -1.37 -1.88
C GLY A 135 -16.87 -2.32 -1.18
N ARG A 136 -17.47 -3.24 -1.93
CA ARG A 136 -18.26 -4.33 -1.33
C ARG A 136 -17.44 -5.61 -1.32
N ALA A 137 -16.46 -5.63 -0.42
CA ALA A 137 -15.60 -6.75 -0.06
C ALA A 137 -14.68 -7.29 -1.17
N VAL A 138 -13.54 -7.84 -0.75
CA VAL A 138 -12.78 -8.79 -1.56
C VAL A 138 -13.58 -10.09 -1.67
N ARG A 139 -14.02 -10.45 -2.87
CA ARG A 139 -14.76 -11.70 -3.09
C ARG A 139 -13.82 -12.74 -3.65
N ARG A 140 -13.72 -13.88 -2.96
CA ARG A 140 -13.11 -15.07 -3.57
C ARG A 140 -13.95 -15.47 -4.78
N GLY A 141 -13.29 -15.73 -5.91
CA GLY A 141 -13.94 -16.35 -7.06
C GLY A 141 -14.56 -17.68 -6.63
N ILE A 142 -15.72 -18.03 -7.19
CA ILE A 142 -16.34 -19.33 -6.97
C ILE A 142 -15.48 -20.37 -7.69
N SER A 143 -14.49 -20.94 -6.99
CA SER A 143 -13.79 -22.14 -7.46
C SER A 143 -14.73 -23.34 -7.33
N SER A 144 -14.75 -24.20 -8.35
CA SER A 144 -15.44 -25.48 -8.32
C SER A 144 -14.72 -26.55 -7.49
N ARG A 145 -13.57 -26.23 -6.88
CA ARG A 145 -12.75 -27.14 -6.07
C ARG A 145 -12.93 -26.91 -4.56
N HIS A 146 -12.57 -27.91 -3.77
CA HIS A 146 -12.70 -27.88 -2.31
C HIS A 146 -11.97 -26.68 -1.70
N ARG A 147 -12.51 -26.16 -0.58
CA ARG A 147 -12.13 -24.87 0.02
C ARG A 147 -10.62 -24.81 0.31
N ALA A 148 -9.89 -23.93 -0.37
CA ALA A 148 -8.53 -23.56 0.02
C ALA A 148 -8.54 -22.92 1.41
N HIS A 149 -7.59 -23.33 2.25
CA HIS A 149 -7.48 -22.88 3.64
C HIS A 149 -6.90 -21.46 3.67
N VAL A 150 -7.35 -20.61 4.59
CA VAL A 150 -6.68 -19.33 4.86
C VAL A 150 -5.35 -19.64 5.55
N LEU A 151 -4.24 -19.15 5.00
CA LEU A 151 -2.95 -19.15 5.67
C LEU A 151 -2.66 -17.76 6.22
N THR A 152 -2.35 -17.70 7.50
CA THR A 152 -1.84 -16.49 8.14
C THR A 152 -0.34 -16.41 7.89
N VAL A 153 0.12 -15.36 7.20
CA VAL A 153 1.54 -15.12 6.88
C VAL A 153 2.20 -14.21 7.93
N GLY A 154 1.41 -13.38 8.62
CA GLY A 154 1.86 -12.45 9.65
C GLY A 154 0.74 -12.07 10.62
N GLY A 155 0.94 -11.05 11.45
CA GLY A 155 -0.04 -10.64 12.47
C GLY A 155 -1.45 -10.40 11.92
N ASN A 156 -1.54 -9.75 10.75
CA ASN A 156 -2.80 -9.47 10.03
C ASN A 156 -2.77 -9.88 8.54
N SER A 157 -1.62 -10.34 8.05
CA SER A 157 -1.41 -10.70 6.64
C SER A 157 -1.93 -12.11 6.38
N ARG A 158 -2.80 -12.24 5.39
CA ARG A 158 -3.37 -13.52 4.97
C ARG A 158 -3.03 -13.79 3.51
N THR A 159 -2.67 -15.04 3.26
CA THR A 159 -2.72 -15.66 1.93
C THR A 159 -3.67 -16.87 2.02
N GLN A 160 -3.83 -17.62 0.95
CA GLN A 160 -4.45 -18.94 1.00
C GLN A 160 -3.39 -20.01 0.85
N GLY A 161 -3.61 -21.17 1.45
CA GLY A 161 -2.76 -22.33 1.33
C GLY A 161 -3.50 -23.53 0.80
N HIS A 162 -2.70 -24.47 0.29
CA HIS A 162 -3.12 -25.78 -0.17
C HIS A 162 -4.09 -26.44 0.81
N ALA A 163 -5.23 -26.91 0.30
CA ALA A 163 -5.98 -27.97 0.97
C ALA A 163 -5.48 -29.36 0.50
N ASP A 164 -4.96 -29.45 -0.73
CA ASP A 164 -4.49 -30.68 -1.37
C ASP A 164 -3.29 -30.40 -2.34
N PRO A 165 -2.29 -31.30 -2.44
CA PRO A 165 -1.21 -31.23 -3.45
C PRO A 165 -1.64 -31.24 -4.93
N ALA A 166 -2.92 -31.50 -5.26
CA ALA A 166 -3.46 -31.40 -6.62
C ALA A 166 -4.14 -30.04 -6.94
N ASP A 167 -4.20 -29.12 -5.98
CA ASP A 167 -4.73 -27.77 -6.19
C ASP A 167 -3.73 -26.87 -6.94
N VAL A 168 -4.27 -25.98 -7.77
CA VAL A 168 -3.49 -24.97 -8.52
C VAL A 168 -3.00 -23.88 -7.56
N ASP A 169 -1.75 -23.44 -7.72
CA ASP A 169 -1.04 -22.44 -6.88
C ASP A 169 -1.65 -21.02 -6.90
N VAL A 170 -2.78 -20.85 -7.58
CA VAL A 170 -3.37 -19.56 -7.96
C VAL A 170 -4.87 -19.60 -7.72
N VAL A 171 -5.38 -18.74 -6.83
CA VAL A 171 -6.82 -18.62 -6.57
C VAL A 171 -7.35 -17.30 -7.14
N ASP A 172 -8.30 -17.41 -8.06
CA ASP A 172 -9.01 -16.27 -8.63
C ASP A 172 -9.78 -15.49 -7.54
N MET A 173 -9.60 -14.16 -7.52
CA MET A 173 -10.37 -13.24 -6.69
C MET A 173 -10.95 -12.09 -7.53
N ASP A 174 -12.09 -11.58 -7.09
CA ASP A 174 -12.71 -10.37 -7.61
C ASP A 174 -12.68 -9.28 -6.53
N CYS A 175 -11.87 -8.25 -6.75
CA CYS A 175 -11.91 -7.04 -5.91
C CYS A 175 -12.93 -6.05 -6.49
N VAL A 176 -13.92 -5.68 -5.69
CA VAL A 176 -15.06 -4.86 -6.12
C VAL A 176 -15.02 -3.48 -5.48
N LEU A 177 -14.72 -2.46 -6.27
CA LEU A 177 -14.52 -1.08 -5.83
C LEU A 177 -15.67 -0.18 -6.31
N TRP A 178 -16.05 0.81 -5.50
CA TRP A 178 -17.12 1.76 -5.82
C TRP A 178 -16.63 3.19 -6.04
N PHE A 179 -17.18 3.82 -7.07
CA PHE A 179 -16.78 5.13 -7.59
C PHE A 179 -17.99 6.04 -7.74
N GLY A 180 -17.81 7.34 -7.51
CA GLY A 180 -18.86 8.33 -7.64
C GLY A 180 -19.21 8.69 -9.07
N LYS A 181 -19.82 9.87 -9.23
CA LYS A 181 -20.35 10.40 -10.48
C LYS A 181 -19.39 10.24 -11.67
N ALA A 182 -19.89 9.68 -12.77
CA ALA A 182 -19.13 9.40 -14.01
C ALA A 182 -18.38 10.60 -14.62
N SER A 183 -18.77 11.83 -14.28
CA SER A 183 -18.10 13.04 -14.76
C SER A 183 -16.75 13.28 -14.08
N ASP A 184 -16.54 12.74 -12.87
CA ASP A 184 -15.24 12.80 -12.20
C ASP A 184 -14.45 11.53 -12.50
N ARG A 185 -13.59 11.60 -13.50
CA ARG A 185 -12.72 10.48 -13.92
C ARG A 185 -11.43 10.39 -13.10
N ARG A 186 -11.15 11.33 -12.20
CA ARG A 186 -9.89 11.36 -11.44
C ARG A 186 -9.65 10.06 -10.65
N PRO A 187 -10.63 9.49 -9.94
CA PRO A 187 -10.42 8.22 -9.24
C PRO A 187 -10.08 7.04 -10.16
N LEU A 188 -10.63 7.01 -11.38
CA LEU A 188 -10.30 5.96 -12.36
C LEU A 188 -8.90 6.16 -12.96
N GLN A 189 -8.49 7.42 -13.15
CA GLN A 189 -7.13 7.74 -13.57
C GLN A 189 -6.11 7.35 -12.48
N GLN A 190 -6.39 7.67 -11.22
CA GLN A 190 -5.54 7.27 -10.08
C GLN A 190 -5.46 5.74 -9.92
N LEU A 191 -6.58 5.02 -10.13
CA LEU A 191 -6.55 3.56 -10.16
C LEU A 191 -5.67 3.05 -11.30
N ARG A 192 -5.74 3.67 -12.48
CA ARG A 192 -4.87 3.33 -13.60
C ARG A 192 -3.41 3.58 -13.25
N ASP A 193 -3.09 4.73 -12.68
CA ASP A 193 -1.71 5.09 -12.32
C ASP A 193 -1.15 4.11 -11.26
N PHE A 194 -1.97 3.66 -10.29
CA PHE A 194 -1.61 2.58 -9.37
C PHE A 194 -1.38 1.25 -10.09
N VAL A 195 -2.27 0.86 -11.01
CA VAL A 195 -2.10 -0.37 -11.80
C VAL A 195 -0.81 -0.30 -12.62
N GLU A 196 -0.53 0.83 -13.28
CA GLU A 196 0.70 1.05 -14.06
C GLU A 196 1.96 1.03 -13.18
N ALA A 197 1.88 1.47 -11.92
CA ALA A 197 3.00 1.43 -10.99
C ALA A 197 3.33 0.00 -10.49
N VAL A 198 2.31 -0.86 -10.34
CA VAL A 198 2.47 -2.24 -9.82
C VAL A 198 2.61 -3.26 -10.95
N PHE A 199 2.01 -3.01 -12.11
CA PHE A 199 1.98 -3.93 -13.24
C PHE A 199 3.10 -3.63 -14.24
N THR A 200 4.00 -4.59 -14.43
CA THR A 200 5.04 -4.54 -15.48
C THR A 200 4.54 -5.20 -16.77
N GLU A 201 4.90 -4.68 -17.95
CA GLU A 201 4.46 -5.17 -19.27
C GLU A 201 4.70 -6.69 -19.51
N ASP A 202 5.65 -7.30 -18.81
CA ASP A 202 5.98 -8.72 -18.92
C ASP A 202 4.99 -9.67 -18.19
N GLY A 203 3.90 -9.13 -17.63
CA GLY A 203 2.87 -9.93 -16.94
C GLY A 203 3.27 -10.44 -15.55
N ALA A 204 4.50 -10.17 -15.11
CA ALA A 204 5.03 -10.50 -13.79
C ALA A 204 4.92 -9.32 -12.80
N GLY A 205 3.79 -8.61 -12.80
CA GLY A 205 3.58 -7.45 -11.92
C GLY A 205 3.90 -7.76 -10.45
N GLU A 206 4.41 -6.77 -9.73
CA GLU A 206 4.74 -6.93 -8.33
C GLU A 206 3.47 -7.31 -7.53
N PRO A 207 3.60 -8.14 -6.47
CA PRO A 207 2.47 -8.38 -5.58
C PRO A 207 2.00 -7.06 -4.95
N PHE A 208 0.75 -7.02 -4.53
CA PHE A 208 0.20 -5.89 -3.79
C PHE A 208 -0.82 -6.37 -2.77
N SER A 209 -0.99 -5.59 -1.72
CA SER A 209 -1.95 -5.85 -0.66
C SER A 209 -3.29 -5.21 -0.97
N VAL A 210 -4.36 -5.99 -0.81
CA VAL A 210 -5.72 -5.48 -0.66
C VAL A 210 -6.07 -5.52 0.82
N PHE A 211 -6.33 -4.35 1.38
CA PHE A 211 -6.87 -4.22 2.74
C PHE A 211 -8.38 -4.17 2.67
N ASP A 212 -9.04 -4.96 3.51
CA ASP A 212 -10.49 -4.98 3.67
C ASP A 212 -10.81 -5.04 5.17
N ASP A 213 -11.17 -3.88 5.73
CA ASP A 213 -11.21 -3.62 7.17
C ASP A 213 -9.88 -3.96 7.87
N SER A 214 -9.83 -5.08 8.59
CA SER A 214 -8.65 -5.56 9.32
C SER A 214 -7.85 -6.62 8.57
N ASP A 215 -8.34 -7.09 7.42
CA ASP A 215 -7.75 -8.21 6.71
C ASP A 215 -6.90 -7.70 5.55
N GLN A 216 -5.65 -8.15 5.49
CA GLN A 216 -4.73 -7.89 4.39
C GLN A 216 -4.61 -9.13 3.50
N TRP A 217 -4.86 -8.98 2.20
CA TRP A 217 -4.73 -10.03 1.20
C TRP A 217 -3.62 -9.71 0.22
N VAL A 218 -2.60 -10.56 0.13
CA VAL A 218 -1.53 -10.42 -0.87
C VAL A 218 -2.02 -10.99 -2.22
N CYS A 219 -1.99 -10.15 -3.24
CA CYS A 219 -2.60 -10.37 -4.54
C CYS A 219 -1.66 -10.00 -5.69
N ARG A 220 -1.94 -10.50 -6.88
CA ARG A 220 -1.46 -10.00 -8.17
C ARG A 220 -2.65 -9.77 -9.10
N PHE A 221 -2.45 -8.99 -10.15
CA PHE A 221 -3.38 -9.00 -11.27
C PHE A 221 -3.28 -10.35 -12.00
N ARG A 222 -4.41 -10.88 -12.43
CA ARG A 222 -4.43 -12.09 -13.27
C ARG A 222 -3.74 -11.82 -14.62
N ASP A 223 -3.12 -12.83 -15.24
CA ASP A 223 -2.33 -12.82 -16.50
C ASP A 223 -3.03 -12.31 -17.79
N ASN A 224 -4.05 -11.45 -17.68
CA ASN A 224 -4.79 -10.85 -18.79
C ASN A 224 -4.74 -9.32 -18.66
N PRO A 225 -4.98 -8.56 -19.76
CA PRO A 225 -5.11 -7.11 -19.64
C PRO A 225 -6.19 -6.80 -18.60
N VAL A 226 -5.83 -6.03 -17.57
CA VAL A 226 -6.72 -5.66 -16.45
C VAL A 226 -8.05 -5.17 -17.01
N ARG A 227 -9.10 -6.00 -16.90
CA ARG A 227 -10.43 -5.68 -17.43
C ARG A 227 -11.23 -4.94 -16.37
N VAL A 228 -11.10 -3.62 -16.35
CA VAL A 228 -11.98 -2.75 -15.58
C VAL A 228 -13.34 -2.69 -16.28
N ALA A 229 -14.34 -3.39 -15.75
CA ALA A 229 -15.71 -3.34 -16.23
C ALA A 229 -16.56 -2.41 -15.33
N PRO A 230 -16.74 -1.13 -15.68
CA PRO A 230 -17.62 -0.24 -14.93
C PRO A 230 -19.08 -0.67 -15.13
N ARG A 231 -19.79 -0.95 -14.04
CA ARG A 231 -21.25 -1.17 -14.07
C ARG A 231 -21.97 -0.23 -13.12
N ARG A 232 -23.16 0.21 -13.49
CA ARG A 232 -24.00 1.02 -12.60
C ARG A 232 -24.46 0.18 -11.41
N VAL A 233 -24.31 0.70 -10.20
CA VAL A 233 -24.83 0.03 -8.99
C VAL A 233 -26.36 0.07 -9.03
N THR A 234 -27.00 -1.10 -8.92
CA THR A 234 -28.46 -1.22 -8.92
C THR A 234 -29.06 -0.43 -7.75
N ASN A 235 -30.15 0.31 -8.00
CA ASN A 235 -30.82 1.19 -7.04
C ASN A 235 -30.03 2.44 -6.60
N ALA A 236 -28.84 2.71 -7.17
CA ALA A 236 -28.20 4.01 -7.01
C ALA A 236 -28.95 5.07 -7.82
N ALA A 237 -29.00 6.30 -7.28
CA ALA A 237 -29.54 7.48 -7.97
C ALA A 237 -28.93 7.64 -9.38
N SER A 238 -29.65 8.31 -10.29
CA SER A 238 -29.37 8.36 -11.75
C SER A 238 -27.98 8.86 -12.16
N ASP A 239 -27.23 9.44 -11.23
CA ASP A 239 -25.90 10.02 -11.38
C ASP A 239 -24.85 9.45 -10.41
N GLY A 240 -25.19 8.47 -9.58
CA GLY A 240 -24.54 8.32 -8.27
C GLY A 240 -23.26 7.49 -8.21
N LEU A 241 -23.29 6.23 -8.65
CA LEU A 241 -22.27 5.23 -8.28
C LEU A 241 -22.01 4.18 -9.36
N TRP A 242 -20.73 3.90 -9.59
CA TRP A 242 -20.21 2.88 -10.48
C TRP A 242 -19.41 1.85 -9.70
N GLU A 243 -19.54 0.60 -10.11
CA GLU A 243 -18.73 -0.50 -9.60
C GLU A 243 -17.67 -0.87 -10.63
N VAL A 244 -16.43 -1.02 -10.17
CA VAL A 244 -15.31 -1.59 -10.92
C VAL A 244 -14.93 -2.91 -10.29
N THR A 245 -14.85 -3.95 -11.10
CA THR A 245 -14.30 -5.25 -10.69
C THR A 245 -12.88 -5.38 -11.23
N LEU A 246 -11.95 -5.74 -10.35
CA LEU A 246 -10.57 -6.07 -10.68
C LEU A 246 -10.37 -7.58 -10.56
N PRO A 247 -10.01 -8.28 -11.65
CA PRO A 247 -9.69 -9.70 -11.60
C PRO A 247 -8.27 -9.88 -11.03
N LEU A 248 -8.19 -10.48 -9.84
CA LEU A 248 -6.95 -10.71 -9.10
C LEU A 248 -6.69 -12.20 -8.94
N VAL A 249 -5.46 -12.52 -8.57
CA VAL A 249 -5.08 -13.83 -8.05
C VAL A 249 -4.38 -13.65 -6.72
N SER A 250 -4.69 -14.49 -5.73
CA SER A 250 -3.90 -14.56 -4.51
C SER A 250 -2.98 -15.78 -4.63
N GLU A 251 -1.68 -15.54 -4.70
CA GLU A 251 -0.67 -16.59 -4.78
C GLU A 251 -0.11 -16.92 -3.39
N VAL A 252 0.16 -18.21 -3.17
CA VAL A 252 0.96 -18.66 -2.04
C VAL A 252 2.39 -18.26 -2.34
N HIS A 253 2.99 -17.41 -1.52
CA HIS A 253 4.35 -16.93 -1.74
C HIS A 253 5.31 -18.13 -1.87
N PRO A 254 6.01 -18.30 -3.02
CA PRO A 254 7.23 -19.08 -3.04
C PRO A 254 8.33 -18.13 -2.55
N TRP A 255 8.79 -18.32 -1.32
CA TRP A 255 10.12 -17.84 -0.94
C TRP A 255 11.10 -18.99 -1.20
#